data_AF-A0A847L4J1-F1
#
_entry.id   AF-A0A847L4J1-F1
#
_cell.length_a   1.000
_cell.length_b   1.000
_cell.length_c   1.000
_cell.angle_alpha   90.00
_cell.angle_beta   90.00
_cell.angle_gamma   90.00
#
_symmetry.space_group_name_H-M   'P 1'
#
loop_
_entity.id
_entity.type
_entity.pdbx_description
1 polymer ?
#
loop_
_entity_poly.entity_id
_entity_poly.type
_entity_poly.pdbx_seq_one_letter_code
_entity_poly.pdbx_strand_id
1 'polypeptide(L)'
;MKQNRLTLNDVEWREFRIKDLFKIKKVKGRPVENYKTGKTPYSSTSSTNNAVINFIDANEHIVNQGNSISINPIDGKAFYHEYSFVGRGYSGASINVLYNKKLNKHNGLFLCKAIENTSTKKASYGYLFNSKRLENGIILLPCTSGNEPDWKFMENYVKQEQKEIAQKVINYYEQKILKTGFDLVGLEDVEWKVFPFAKIFRKIQRGRRLKKDDHIDGDIPYVSSTSLNDGVDEFIGNDYKVRKFKNNLTLANSGSVGSCFYHAYEYIASDHVTSLTLENADKYIYLFMATIVKRLEEKYSFNREINDKRIRTEKLILPADENGYPHWEYMSQFIQKLEVKKLEEVLEYIYIYRLAMIRERLLIPLKEKKWSEFWMADIVTISSGIRLTKANQEKGNRAFIGSSDTNNGVTEFVSNTNNSLDSNVLGVNYNGSVVENFYHPYEAIFSDDVKRIHWIDKSQEDRYTYLFLKQVILLQKVKYAYGYKFNARRMKRQKIMLPVKEDGTPDYEYMREYIQIEEIKQSYELLKYYRN
;
A
#
# COMPACT_ATOMS: atom_id res chain seq x y z
N MET A 1 28.52 -4.38 -21.67
CA MET A 1 29.29 -5.24 -20.73
C MET A 1 28.31 -5.89 -19.76
N LYS A 2 28.29 -7.22 -19.64
CA LYS A 2 27.55 -7.89 -18.56
C LYS A 2 28.21 -7.47 -17.24
N GLN A 3 27.52 -6.71 -16.40
CA GLN A 3 27.98 -6.47 -15.03
C GLN A 3 28.04 -7.83 -14.33
N ASN A 4 29.22 -8.22 -13.85
CA ASN A 4 29.38 -9.44 -13.06
C ASN A 4 28.48 -9.37 -11.82
N ARG A 5 27.85 -10.49 -11.47
CA ARG A 5 27.01 -10.62 -10.28
C ARG A 5 27.85 -10.32 -9.04
N LEU A 6 27.40 -9.41 -8.18
CA LEU A 6 28.03 -9.18 -6.88
C LEU A 6 27.81 -10.42 -6.01
N THR A 7 28.88 -10.93 -5.40
CA THR A 7 28.81 -12.03 -4.44
C THR A 7 29.44 -11.63 -3.11
N LEU A 8 28.98 -12.24 -2.01
CA LEU A 8 29.54 -11.99 -0.68
C LEU A 8 30.94 -12.59 -0.50
N ASN A 9 31.37 -13.48 -1.40
CA ASN A 9 32.68 -14.14 -1.34
C ASN A 9 33.77 -13.33 -2.05
N ASP A 10 33.39 -12.38 -2.90
CA ASP A 10 34.33 -11.56 -3.69
C ASP A 10 34.72 -10.24 -3.00
N VAL A 11 34.38 -10.11 -1.71
CA VAL A 11 34.68 -8.92 -0.91
C VAL A 11 35.39 -9.29 0.37
N GLU A 12 36.27 -8.41 0.82
CA GLU A 12 36.91 -8.53 2.13
C GLU A 12 35.90 -8.15 3.22
N TRP A 13 35.96 -8.87 4.35
CA TRP A 13 35.09 -8.64 5.49
C TRP A 13 35.90 -8.24 6.71
N ARG A 14 35.37 -7.29 7.48
CA ARG A 14 35.99 -6.79 8.71
C ARG A 14 34.99 -6.58 9.82
N GLU A 15 35.53 -6.65 11.03
CA GLU A 15 34.81 -6.37 12.27
C GLU A 15 34.74 -4.87 12.53
N PHE A 16 33.53 -4.39 12.84
CA PHE A 16 33.28 -3.00 13.21
C PHE A 16 32.45 -2.94 14.48
N ARG A 17 32.78 -2.03 15.40
CA ARG A 17 31.91 -1.78 16.56
C ARG A 17 30.77 -0.86 16.14
N ILE A 18 29.57 -1.14 16.63
CA ILE A 18 28.36 -0.36 16.30
C ILE A 18 28.55 1.13 16.64
N LYS A 19 29.18 1.46 17.77
CA LYS A 19 29.44 2.86 18.16
C LYS A 19 30.36 3.62 17.20
N ASP A 20 31.23 2.92 16.48
CA ASP A 20 32.18 3.53 15.54
C ASP A 20 31.48 3.83 14.20
N LEU A 21 30.36 3.15 13.93
CA LEU A 21 29.57 3.31 12.71
C LEU A 21 28.35 4.21 12.90
N PHE A 22 27.73 4.24 14.08
CA PHE A 22 26.43 4.86 14.27
C PHE A 22 26.39 5.85 15.42
N LYS A 23 25.68 6.96 15.20
CA LYS A 23 25.18 7.79 16.29
C LYS A 23 23.97 7.09 16.90
N ILE A 24 24.11 6.62 18.13
CA ILE A 24 23.06 5.93 18.88
C ILE A 24 22.23 6.94 19.66
N LYS A 25 20.90 6.87 19.54
CA LYS A 25 19.96 7.66 20.32
C LYS A 25 18.96 6.77 21.05
N LYS A 26 18.67 7.12 22.29
CA LYS A 26 17.51 6.59 23.02
C LYS A 26 16.25 7.32 22.57
N VAL A 27 15.18 6.58 22.38
CA VAL A 27 13.87 7.15 22.04
C VAL A 27 13.22 7.77 23.28
N LYS A 28 12.31 8.72 23.03
CA LYS A 28 11.61 9.50 24.06
C LYS A 28 10.10 9.28 24.07
N GLY A 29 9.60 8.25 23.41
CA GLY A 29 8.17 7.93 23.46
C GLY A 29 7.79 7.23 24.76
N ARG A 30 6.66 7.61 25.36
CA ARG A 30 5.97 6.84 26.41
C ARG A 30 5.34 5.55 25.86
N PRO A 31 4.81 4.64 26.71
CA PRO A 31 4.00 3.51 26.27
C PRO A 31 2.80 3.93 25.39
N VAL A 32 2.39 3.09 24.45
CA VAL A 32 1.46 3.43 23.36
C VAL A 32 0.10 3.89 23.87
N GLU A 33 -0.37 3.33 24.98
CA GLU A 33 -1.62 3.66 25.68
C GLU A 33 -1.69 5.11 26.17
N ASN A 34 -0.58 5.84 26.19
CA ASN A 34 -0.53 7.25 26.56
C ASN A 34 -0.83 8.20 25.39
N TYR A 35 -1.10 7.68 24.20
CA TYR A 35 -1.36 8.49 23.01
C TYR A 35 -2.73 8.23 22.43
N LYS A 36 -3.27 9.26 21.78
CA LYS A 36 -4.45 9.14 20.93
C LYS A 36 -4.03 8.59 19.56
N THR A 37 -4.98 7.96 18.88
CA THR A 37 -4.80 7.52 17.48
C THR A 37 -4.45 8.70 16.58
N GLY A 38 -3.52 8.50 15.66
CA GLY A 38 -3.10 9.51 14.69
C GLY A 38 -2.42 8.89 13.48
N LYS A 39 -1.48 9.61 12.86
CA LYS A 39 -0.83 9.22 11.60
C LYS A 39 0.65 8.85 11.74
N THR A 40 1.26 9.07 12.90
CA THR A 40 2.68 8.81 13.10
C THR A 40 2.89 7.36 13.55
N PRO A 41 3.71 6.56 12.85
CA PRO A 41 4.01 5.19 13.27
C PRO A 41 4.60 5.14 14.68
N TYR A 42 4.12 4.20 15.49
CA TYR A 42 4.65 3.89 16.82
C TYR A 42 5.36 2.54 16.80
N SER A 43 6.68 2.57 16.98
CA SER A 43 7.54 1.38 16.97
C SER A 43 7.88 0.95 18.40
N SER A 44 7.69 -0.34 18.68
CA SER A 44 7.90 -0.94 20.00
C SER A 44 9.03 -1.98 19.99
N THR A 45 9.06 -2.87 21.00
CA THR A 45 9.92 -4.06 21.02
C THR A 45 9.30 -5.23 20.26
N SER A 46 8.30 -5.01 19.40
CA SER A 46 7.78 -6.04 18.51
C SER A 46 8.86 -6.52 17.54
N SER A 47 8.93 -7.83 17.35
CA SER A 47 9.84 -8.50 16.42
C SER A 47 9.19 -8.76 15.05
N THR A 48 7.97 -8.27 14.83
CA THR A 48 7.20 -8.35 13.58
C THR A 48 6.85 -6.96 13.06
N ASN A 49 6.37 -6.88 11.81
CA ASN A 49 5.84 -5.66 11.20
C ASN A 49 6.75 -4.40 11.31
N ASN A 50 8.06 -4.55 11.10
CA ASN A 50 9.04 -3.48 11.31
C ASN A 50 8.96 -2.81 12.69
N ALA A 51 8.58 -3.57 13.72
CA ALA A 51 8.29 -3.11 15.07
C ALA A 51 7.10 -2.14 15.22
N VAL A 52 6.39 -1.79 14.15
CA VAL A 52 5.22 -0.90 14.21
C VAL A 52 4.03 -1.65 14.75
N ILE A 53 3.49 -1.15 15.86
CA ILE A 53 2.32 -1.75 16.53
C ILE A 53 1.09 -0.83 16.53
N ASN A 54 1.25 0.46 16.20
CA ASN A 54 0.15 1.41 16.18
C ASN A 54 0.50 2.69 15.40
N PHE A 55 -0.48 3.56 15.18
CA PHE A 55 -0.32 4.92 14.66
C PHE A 55 -0.90 5.93 15.65
N ILE A 56 -0.10 6.93 16.04
CA ILE A 56 -0.42 7.85 17.12
C ILE A 56 -0.39 9.31 16.66
N ASP A 57 -1.07 10.16 17.42
CA ASP A 57 -0.94 11.61 17.35
C ASP A 57 0.30 12.02 18.17
N ALA A 58 1.38 12.37 17.48
CA ALA A 58 2.70 12.58 18.06
C ALA A 58 3.09 14.06 18.09
N ASN A 59 3.65 14.50 19.22
CA ASN A 59 4.37 15.77 19.30
C ASN A 59 5.73 15.65 18.59
N GLU A 60 6.11 16.64 17.79
CA GLU A 60 7.37 16.65 17.03
C GLU A 60 8.62 16.41 17.88
N HIS A 61 8.63 16.79 19.16
CA HIS A 61 9.79 16.65 20.05
C HIS A 61 10.17 15.21 20.42
N ILE A 62 9.25 14.26 20.25
CA ILE A 62 9.48 12.83 20.55
C ILE A 62 9.66 11.97 19.29
N VAL A 63 9.49 12.58 18.11
CA VAL A 63 9.61 11.92 16.82
C VAL A 63 11.08 11.67 16.49
N ASN A 64 11.39 10.43 16.14
CA ASN A 64 12.68 10.02 15.60
C ASN A 64 12.62 10.19 14.10
N GLN A 65 13.61 10.87 13.53
CA GLN A 65 13.72 11.05 12.08
C GLN A 65 13.90 9.70 11.39
N GLY A 66 13.31 9.57 10.21
CA GLY A 66 13.51 8.42 9.32
C GLY A 66 14.94 8.31 8.79
N ASN A 67 15.15 7.38 7.86
CA ASN A 67 16.46 6.90 7.44
C ASN A 67 17.33 6.52 8.66
N SER A 68 16.81 5.59 9.46
CA SER A 68 17.45 5.11 10.69
C SER A 68 17.16 3.63 10.95
N ILE A 69 17.91 3.01 11.86
CA ILE A 69 17.69 1.61 12.27
C ILE A 69 17.26 1.57 13.73
N SER A 70 16.13 0.94 14.05
CA SER A 70 15.73 0.66 15.42
C SER A 70 16.20 -0.72 15.86
N ILE A 71 16.65 -0.85 17.12
CA ILE A 71 17.03 -2.11 17.73
C ILE A 71 16.08 -2.45 18.88
N ASN A 72 15.44 -3.62 18.79
CA ASN A 72 14.76 -4.25 19.91
C ASN A 72 15.83 -4.83 20.86
N PRO A 73 15.97 -4.31 22.10
CA PRO A 73 17.00 -4.79 23.00
C PRO A 73 16.70 -6.16 23.62
N ILE A 74 15.46 -6.66 23.54
CA ILE A 74 15.06 -7.95 24.13
C ILE A 74 15.47 -9.09 23.20
N ASP A 75 15.01 -9.06 21.95
CA ASP A 75 15.25 -10.15 20.98
C ASP A 75 16.42 -9.84 20.03
N GLY A 76 16.99 -8.63 20.11
CA GLY A 76 18.08 -8.19 19.25
C GLY A 76 17.65 -7.86 17.81
N LYS A 77 16.35 -7.85 17.49
CA LYS A 77 15.85 -7.54 16.14
C LYS A 77 16.20 -6.12 15.71
N ALA A 78 16.47 -5.94 14.42
CA ALA A 78 16.84 -4.66 13.83
C ALA A 78 15.91 -4.32 12.65
N PHE A 79 15.37 -3.11 12.63
CA PHE A 79 14.47 -2.66 11.57
C PHE A 79 14.91 -1.32 11.00
N TYR A 80 14.97 -1.23 9.67
CA TYR A 80 15.20 0.02 8.96
C TYR A 80 13.89 0.79 8.80
N HIS A 81 13.92 2.07 9.15
CA HIS A 81 12.79 3.00 9.07
C HIS A 81 13.09 4.07 8.02
N GLU A 82 12.38 4.02 6.89
CA GLU A 82 12.42 5.08 5.87
C GLU A 82 11.68 6.34 6.33
N TYR A 83 10.65 6.15 7.16
CA TYR A 83 9.77 7.18 7.70
C TYR A 83 10.16 7.58 9.12
N SER A 84 9.71 8.77 9.53
CA SER A 84 9.81 9.23 10.92
C SER A 84 8.79 8.51 11.81
N PHE A 85 9.16 8.20 13.05
CA PHE A 85 8.35 7.39 13.96
C PHE A 85 8.58 7.75 15.43
N VAL A 86 7.64 7.39 16.30
CA VAL A 86 7.83 7.45 17.75
C VAL A 86 8.22 6.07 18.26
N GLY A 87 9.30 6.00 19.03
CA GLY A 87 9.77 4.74 19.61
C GLY A 87 9.40 4.57 21.09
N ARG A 88 9.09 3.35 21.51
CA ARG A 88 8.86 2.99 22.92
C ARG A 88 10.12 3.19 23.77
N GLY A 89 10.07 4.19 24.65
CA GLY A 89 11.14 4.61 25.55
C GLY A 89 10.79 4.46 27.03
N TYR A 90 11.60 5.12 27.87
CA TYR A 90 11.45 5.22 29.35
C TYR A 90 11.27 3.88 30.09
N SER A 91 11.79 2.80 29.54
CA SER A 91 11.89 1.49 30.22
C SER A 91 13.29 0.89 30.07
N GLY A 92 13.63 -0.11 30.89
CA GLY A 92 14.88 -0.87 30.72
C GLY A 92 15.01 -1.50 29.34
N ALA A 93 13.88 -1.86 28.72
CA ALA A 93 13.75 -2.42 27.38
C ALA A 93 13.41 -1.37 26.29
N SER A 94 13.81 -0.11 26.49
CA SER A 94 13.60 0.93 25.46
C SER A 94 14.32 0.57 24.16
N ILE A 95 13.65 0.79 23.02
CA ILE A 95 14.33 0.64 21.73
C ILE A 95 15.40 1.72 21.55
N ASN A 96 16.45 1.38 20.80
CA ASN A 96 17.53 2.30 20.46
C ASN A 96 17.50 2.58 18.96
N VAL A 97 17.86 3.79 18.56
CA VAL A 97 17.86 4.21 17.15
C VAL A 97 19.27 4.58 16.71
N LEU A 98 19.70 4.00 15.60
CA LEU A 98 21.02 4.15 15.01
C LEU A 98 20.93 5.05 13.78
N TYR A 99 21.79 6.07 13.73
CA TYR A 99 21.87 7.04 12.63
C TYR A 99 23.26 7.04 12.00
N ASN A 100 23.33 7.09 10.67
CA ASN A 100 24.54 7.39 9.91
C ASN A 100 24.17 8.20 8.65
N LYS A 101 24.99 9.18 8.27
CA LYS A 101 24.77 10.01 7.07
C LYS A 101 24.85 9.24 5.74
N LYS A 102 25.57 8.11 5.72
CA LYS A 102 25.71 7.19 4.57
C LYS A 102 24.57 6.17 4.50
N LEU A 103 23.68 6.12 5.50
CA LEU A 103 22.56 5.19 5.52
C LEU A 103 21.55 5.52 4.41
N ASN A 104 21.04 4.47 3.77
CA ASN A 104 19.88 4.51 2.90
C ASN A 104 19.10 3.21 3.05
N LYS A 105 17.99 3.08 2.33
CA LYS A 105 17.12 1.90 2.39
C LYS A 105 17.85 0.58 2.18
N HIS A 106 18.68 0.49 1.14
CA HIS A 106 19.25 -0.80 0.73
C HIS A 106 20.43 -1.19 1.62
N ASN A 107 21.35 -0.28 1.91
CA ASN A 107 22.43 -0.59 2.84
C ASN A 107 21.91 -0.74 4.29
N GLY A 108 20.82 -0.05 4.65
CA GLY A 108 20.15 -0.20 5.94
C GLY A 108 19.56 -1.58 6.15
N LEU A 109 18.93 -2.17 5.12
CA LEU A 109 18.44 -3.55 5.16
C LEU A 109 19.58 -4.56 5.35
N PHE A 110 20.70 -4.37 4.65
CA PHE A 110 21.91 -5.19 4.84
C PHE A 110 22.42 -5.10 6.28
N LEU A 111 22.55 -3.86 6.79
CA LEU A 111 23.04 -3.58 8.13
C LEU A 111 22.13 -4.14 9.22
N CYS A 112 20.81 -4.10 9.02
CA CYS A 112 19.87 -4.77 9.94
C CYS A 112 20.23 -6.25 10.09
N LYS A 113 20.47 -6.95 8.97
CA LYS A 113 20.83 -8.37 9.01
C LYS A 113 22.20 -8.61 9.66
N ALA A 114 23.19 -7.77 9.36
CA ALA A 114 24.52 -7.85 9.97
C ALA A 114 24.48 -7.61 11.49
N ILE A 115 23.67 -6.65 11.94
CA ILE A 115 23.42 -6.39 13.36
C ILE A 115 22.74 -7.59 13.99
N GLU A 116 21.65 -8.11 13.39
CA GLU A 116 20.90 -9.26 13.90
C GLU A 116 21.76 -10.50 14.10
N ASN A 117 22.68 -10.79 13.16
CA ASN A 117 23.61 -11.92 13.29
C ASN A 117 24.46 -11.87 14.56
N THR A 118 24.62 -10.68 15.15
CA THR A 118 25.33 -10.43 16.41
C THR A 118 24.36 -10.29 17.58
N SER A 119 23.36 -9.43 17.46
CA SER A 119 22.48 -9.01 18.55
C SER A 119 21.55 -10.13 19.00
N THR A 120 20.98 -10.92 18.07
CA THR A 120 20.03 -12.00 18.41
C THR A 120 20.68 -13.12 19.24
N LYS A 121 21.99 -13.32 19.10
CA LYS A 121 22.77 -14.28 19.90
C LYS A 121 23.13 -13.76 21.29
N LYS A 122 23.02 -12.44 21.49
CA LYS A 122 23.46 -11.73 22.70
C LYS A 122 22.28 -11.13 23.48
N ALA A 123 21.11 -11.01 22.87
CA ALA A 123 19.93 -10.41 23.47
C ALA A 123 19.04 -11.50 24.08
N SER A 124 18.56 -11.25 25.30
CA SER A 124 17.48 -12.01 25.91
C SER A 124 16.75 -11.11 26.92
N TYR A 125 15.58 -11.55 27.39
CA TYR A 125 14.81 -10.81 28.42
C TYR A 125 15.66 -10.48 29.66
N GLY A 126 16.46 -11.43 30.13
CA GLY A 126 17.37 -11.22 31.27
C GLY A 126 18.67 -10.48 30.92
N TYR A 127 19.00 -10.36 29.63
CA TYR A 127 20.25 -9.77 29.18
C TYR A 127 20.06 -8.91 27.92
N LEU A 128 19.63 -7.67 28.12
CA LEU A 128 19.22 -6.73 27.07
C LEU A 128 20.40 -6.20 26.23
N PHE A 129 20.27 -6.22 24.90
CA PHE A 129 21.25 -5.68 23.96
C PHE A 129 21.08 -4.16 23.77
N ASN A 130 21.40 -3.40 24.81
CA ASN A 130 21.30 -1.94 24.88
C ASN A 130 22.58 -1.30 25.44
N SER A 131 22.60 0.05 25.52
CA SER A 131 23.67 0.81 26.19
C SER A 131 25.08 0.37 25.75
N LYS A 132 26.00 0.09 26.69
CA LYS A 132 27.38 -0.32 26.39
C LYS A 132 27.48 -1.63 25.61
N ARG A 133 26.49 -2.52 25.73
CA ARG A 133 26.46 -3.80 25.01
C ARG A 133 26.15 -3.58 23.53
N LEU A 134 25.20 -2.68 23.25
CA LEU A 134 24.91 -2.24 21.89
C LEU A 134 26.09 -1.45 21.31
N GLU A 135 26.62 -0.46 22.04
CA GLU A 135 27.75 0.37 21.59
C GLU A 135 28.99 -0.48 21.22
N ASN A 136 29.35 -1.44 22.06
CA ASN A 136 30.50 -2.31 21.84
C ASN A 136 30.17 -3.59 21.04
N GLY A 137 28.94 -3.72 20.53
CA GLY A 137 28.57 -4.82 19.67
C GLY A 137 29.42 -4.82 18.41
N ILE A 138 30.04 -5.95 18.09
CA ILE A 138 30.89 -6.13 16.90
C ILE A 138 30.05 -6.76 15.80
N ILE A 139 29.98 -6.11 14.63
CA ILE A 139 29.32 -6.63 13.43
C ILE A 139 30.35 -6.83 12.32
N LEU A 140 30.13 -7.86 11.50
CA LEU A 140 30.97 -8.14 10.34
C LEU A 140 30.36 -7.47 9.10
N LEU A 141 31.13 -6.64 8.39
CA LEU A 141 30.70 -5.94 7.18
C LEU A 141 31.73 -6.07 6.06
N PRO A 142 31.30 -6.01 4.79
CA PRO A 142 32.22 -5.89 3.68
C PRO A 142 32.98 -4.56 3.78
N CYS A 143 34.26 -4.56 3.42
CA CYS A 143 35.11 -3.37 3.47
C CYS A 143 35.82 -3.10 2.15
N THR A 144 36.11 -1.83 1.92
CA THR A 144 36.95 -1.34 0.83
C THR A 144 38.43 -1.62 1.14
N SER A 145 39.31 -1.48 0.14
CA SER A 145 40.77 -1.57 0.34
C SER A 145 41.32 -0.56 1.36
N GLY A 146 40.59 0.54 1.61
CA GLY A 146 40.88 1.50 2.66
C GLY A 146 40.44 1.07 4.06
N ASN A 147 39.99 -0.18 4.26
CA ASN A 147 39.49 -0.73 5.52
C ASN A 147 38.21 -0.09 6.08
N GLU A 148 37.54 0.74 5.29
CA GLU A 148 36.25 1.34 5.61
C GLU A 148 35.09 0.43 5.16
N PRO A 149 33.94 0.42 5.85
CA PRO A 149 32.77 -0.34 5.40
C PRO A 149 32.36 0.05 3.98
N ASP A 150 32.12 -0.94 3.13
CA ASP A 150 31.71 -0.71 1.75
C ASP A 150 30.19 -0.52 1.65
N TRP A 151 29.77 0.72 1.94
CA TRP A 151 28.38 1.15 1.86
C TRP A 151 27.78 0.97 0.46
N LYS A 152 28.61 1.09 -0.59
CA LYS A 152 28.14 1.01 -1.96
C LYS A 152 27.93 -0.44 -2.38
N PHE A 153 28.82 -1.34 -1.99
CA PHE A 153 28.62 -2.77 -2.16
C PHE A 153 27.34 -3.24 -1.45
N MET A 154 27.14 -2.88 -0.17
CA MET A 154 25.94 -3.26 0.59
C MET A 154 24.65 -2.80 -0.11
N GLU A 155 24.63 -1.55 -0.59
CA GLU A 155 23.50 -1.00 -1.35
C GLU A 155 23.26 -1.76 -2.67
N ASN A 156 24.32 -1.96 -3.47
CA ASN A 156 24.21 -2.59 -4.78
C ASN A 156 23.85 -4.08 -4.67
N TYR A 157 24.40 -4.78 -3.67
CA TYR A 157 24.12 -6.19 -3.40
C TYR A 157 22.64 -6.39 -3.07
N VAL A 158 22.08 -5.61 -2.13
CA VAL A 158 20.65 -5.70 -1.80
C VAL A 158 19.77 -5.37 -3.01
N LYS A 159 20.13 -4.35 -3.81
CA LYS A 159 19.42 -4.03 -5.06
C LYS A 159 19.43 -5.19 -6.06
N GLN A 160 20.57 -5.88 -6.21
CA GLN A 160 20.69 -7.06 -7.08
C GLN A 160 19.80 -8.20 -6.59
N GLU A 161 19.90 -8.59 -5.32
CA GLU A 161 19.12 -9.70 -4.77
C GLU A 161 17.61 -9.42 -4.81
N GLN A 162 17.18 -8.19 -4.53
CA GLN A 162 15.78 -7.78 -4.69
C GLN A 162 15.31 -7.92 -6.14
N LYS A 163 16.14 -7.52 -7.12
CA LYS A 163 15.83 -7.68 -8.55
C LYS A 163 15.68 -9.15 -8.94
N GLU A 164 16.52 -10.02 -8.40
CA GLU A 164 16.43 -11.46 -8.68
C GLU A 164 15.22 -12.12 -8.05
N ILE A 165 14.90 -11.79 -6.79
CA ILE A 165 13.67 -12.27 -6.14
C ILE A 165 12.46 -11.80 -6.94
N ALA A 166 12.41 -10.52 -7.34
CA ALA A 166 11.35 -10.01 -8.19
C ALA A 166 11.25 -10.79 -9.51
N GLN A 167 12.37 -11.11 -10.16
CA GLN A 167 12.37 -11.90 -11.39
C GLN A 167 11.89 -13.34 -11.16
N LYS A 168 12.26 -13.99 -10.05
CA LYS A 168 11.75 -15.33 -9.69
C LYS A 168 10.24 -15.32 -9.49
N VAL A 169 9.72 -14.28 -8.84
CA VAL A 169 8.27 -14.08 -8.63
C VAL A 169 7.56 -13.85 -9.96
N ILE A 170 8.12 -13.01 -10.84
CA ILE A 170 7.60 -12.79 -12.19
C ILE A 170 7.56 -14.11 -12.96
N ASN A 171 8.68 -14.83 -13.04
CA ASN A 171 8.76 -16.10 -13.76
C ASN A 171 7.77 -17.12 -13.20
N TYR A 172 7.60 -17.20 -11.88
CA TYR A 172 6.60 -18.08 -11.26
C TYR A 172 5.19 -17.77 -11.74
N TYR A 173 4.81 -16.49 -11.79
CA TYR A 173 3.49 -16.08 -12.24
C TYR A 173 3.31 -16.20 -13.75
N GLU A 174 4.31 -15.89 -14.57
CA GLU A 174 4.27 -16.12 -16.02
C GLU A 174 4.07 -17.60 -16.34
N GLN A 175 4.80 -18.49 -15.65
CA GLN A 175 4.61 -19.93 -15.80
C GLN A 175 3.23 -20.40 -15.31
N LYS A 176 2.69 -19.78 -14.26
CA LYS A 176 1.33 -20.06 -13.80
C LYS A 176 0.31 -19.66 -14.86
N ILE A 177 0.41 -18.45 -15.42
CA ILE A 177 -0.43 -17.94 -16.51
C ILE A 177 -0.40 -18.89 -17.72
N LEU A 178 0.79 -19.30 -18.16
CA LEU A 178 0.96 -20.24 -19.28
C LEU A 178 0.27 -21.59 -19.05
N LYS A 179 0.30 -22.10 -17.82
CA LYS A 179 -0.36 -23.38 -17.47
C LYS A 179 -1.89 -23.28 -17.36
N THR A 180 -2.40 -22.09 -17.14
CA THR A 180 -3.84 -21.82 -16.92
C THR A 180 -4.49 -21.05 -18.06
N GLY A 181 -3.76 -20.80 -19.15
CA GLY A 181 -4.22 -20.10 -20.35
C GLY A 181 -5.08 -20.97 -21.26
N PHE A 182 -6.11 -21.59 -20.70
CA PHE A 182 -7.13 -22.32 -21.45
C PHE A 182 -8.35 -21.43 -21.69
N ASP A 183 -8.98 -21.59 -22.85
CA ASP A 183 -10.25 -20.93 -23.15
C ASP A 183 -11.37 -21.56 -22.32
N LEU A 184 -12.09 -20.71 -21.61
CA LEU A 184 -13.18 -21.09 -20.72
C LEU A 184 -14.37 -20.22 -21.05
N VAL A 185 -15.50 -20.85 -21.34
CA VAL A 185 -16.78 -20.19 -21.64
C VAL A 185 -17.28 -19.39 -20.42
N GLY A 186 -18.10 -18.37 -20.68
CA GLY A 186 -18.63 -17.50 -19.62
C GLY A 186 -19.56 -18.26 -18.65
N LEU A 187 -19.88 -17.62 -17.52
CA LEU A 187 -20.87 -18.19 -16.58
C LEU A 187 -22.28 -18.26 -17.23
N GLU A 188 -22.51 -17.42 -18.24
CA GLU A 188 -23.70 -17.34 -19.08
C GLU A 188 -23.86 -18.51 -20.05
N ASP A 189 -22.77 -19.20 -20.38
CA ASP A 189 -22.72 -20.27 -21.38
C ASP A 189 -22.71 -21.67 -20.75
N VAL A 190 -22.67 -21.76 -19.41
CA VAL A 190 -22.75 -23.03 -18.68
C VAL A 190 -24.16 -23.28 -18.15
N GLU A 191 -24.58 -24.54 -18.18
CA GLU A 191 -25.85 -24.94 -17.59
C GLU A 191 -25.76 -24.91 -16.06
N TRP A 192 -26.74 -24.30 -15.39
CA TRP A 192 -26.81 -24.28 -13.92
C TRP A 192 -27.95 -25.15 -13.41
N LYS A 193 -27.65 -26.02 -12.44
CA LYS A 193 -28.64 -26.92 -11.83
C LYS A 193 -28.70 -26.75 -10.31
N VAL A 194 -29.84 -27.17 -9.76
CA VAL A 194 -30.09 -27.15 -8.31
C VAL A 194 -29.64 -28.46 -7.69
N PHE A 195 -28.72 -28.38 -6.72
CA PHE A 195 -28.18 -29.53 -6.00
C PHE A 195 -28.54 -29.46 -4.51
N PRO A 196 -29.02 -30.56 -3.88
CA PRO A 196 -29.24 -30.59 -2.44
C PRO A 196 -27.93 -30.40 -1.67
N PHE A 197 -27.90 -29.49 -0.69
CA PHE A 197 -26.71 -29.14 0.07
C PHE A 197 -26.04 -30.37 0.72
N ALA A 198 -26.86 -31.25 1.30
CA ALA A 198 -26.39 -32.48 1.95
C ALA A 198 -25.82 -33.53 0.97
N LYS A 199 -26.06 -33.39 -0.35
CA LYS A 199 -25.42 -34.24 -1.37
C LYS A 199 -24.08 -33.68 -1.84
N ILE A 200 -23.87 -32.37 -1.71
CA ILE A 200 -22.63 -31.69 -2.09
C ILE A 200 -21.55 -31.84 -1.00
N PHE A 201 -21.91 -31.54 0.26
CA PHE A 201 -20.96 -31.63 1.37
C PHE A 201 -21.08 -32.99 2.08
N ARG A 202 -20.06 -33.83 1.90
CA ARG A 202 -20.00 -35.17 2.51
C ARG A 202 -19.93 -35.11 4.03
N LYS A 203 -19.28 -34.08 4.59
CA LYS A 203 -19.19 -33.87 6.03
C LYS A 203 -19.61 -32.44 6.39
N ILE A 204 -20.68 -32.35 7.16
CA ILE A 204 -21.21 -31.12 7.75
C ILE A 204 -21.13 -31.31 9.26
N GLN A 205 -20.21 -30.59 9.90
CA GLN A 205 -19.96 -30.76 11.33
C GLN A 205 -19.77 -29.40 12.00
N ARG A 206 -20.67 -29.09 12.94
CA ARG A 206 -20.52 -27.93 13.83
C ARG A 206 -19.22 -28.03 14.63
N GLY A 207 -18.60 -26.90 14.95
CA GLY A 207 -17.50 -26.87 15.91
C GLY A 207 -17.96 -27.22 17.33
N ARG A 208 -17.14 -26.90 18.32
CA ARG A 208 -17.42 -27.26 19.72
C ARG A 208 -17.27 -26.05 20.62
N ARG A 209 -18.18 -25.93 21.58
CA ARG A 209 -18.17 -24.84 22.56
C ARG A 209 -16.88 -24.91 23.34
N LEU A 210 -16.14 -23.81 23.30
CA LEU A 210 -14.98 -23.53 24.15
C LEU A 210 -15.17 -22.10 24.64
N LYS A 211 -15.18 -21.87 25.96
CA LYS A 211 -15.34 -20.53 26.50
C LYS A 211 -14.01 -19.80 26.34
N LYS A 212 -14.08 -18.48 26.14
CA LYS A 212 -12.89 -17.63 26.01
C LYS A 212 -11.94 -17.77 27.20
N ASP A 213 -12.48 -17.87 28.41
CA ASP A 213 -11.67 -18.06 29.63
C ASP A 213 -10.93 -19.41 29.67
N ASP A 214 -11.33 -20.38 28.85
CA ASP A 214 -10.71 -21.70 28.73
C ASP A 214 -9.67 -21.76 27.60
N HIS A 215 -9.45 -20.65 26.87
CA HIS A 215 -8.46 -20.60 25.81
C HIS A 215 -7.05 -20.62 26.39
N ILE A 216 -6.20 -21.49 25.83
CA ILE A 216 -4.79 -21.61 26.16
C ILE A 216 -4.03 -21.01 24.99
N ASP A 217 -3.09 -20.10 25.24
CA ASP A 217 -2.26 -19.49 24.19
C ASP A 217 -1.53 -20.57 23.35
N GLY A 218 -1.44 -20.36 22.05
CA GLY A 218 -0.81 -21.31 21.13
C GLY A 218 -0.78 -20.82 19.69
N ASP A 219 -0.57 -21.74 18.75
CA ASP A 219 -0.29 -21.43 17.34
C ASP A 219 -1.35 -21.96 16.36
N ILE A 220 -2.44 -22.56 16.85
CA ILE A 220 -3.54 -23.06 16.01
C ILE A 220 -4.65 -22.01 15.94
N PRO A 221 -5.06 -21.57 14.73
CA PRO A 221 -6.17 -20.64 14.58
C PRO A 221 -7.46 -21.15 15.23
N TYR A 222 -8.08 -20.33 16.07
CA TYR A 222 -9.44 -20.52 16.55
C TYR A 222 -10.41 -19.74 15.66
N VAL A 223 -11.29 -20.47 14.96
CA VAL A 223 -12.26 -19.89 14.02
C VAL A 223 -13.62 -19.74 14.69
N SER A 224 -14.07 -18.49 14.81
CA SER A 224 -15.33 -18.07 15.40
C SER A 224 -16.31 -17.55 14.33
N SER A 225 -17.45 -17.01 14.77
CA SER A 225 -18.46 -16.47 13.87
C SER A 225 -18.21 -15.04 13.39
N THR A 226 -16.98 -14.53 13.56
CA THR A 226 -16.60 -13.21 13.04
C THR A 226 -16.49 -13.22 11.52
N SER A 227 -16.85 -12.11 10.87
CA SER A 227 -16.62 -11.90 9.43
C SER A 227 -15.26 -11.27 9.13
N LEU A 228 -14.47 -10.96 10.18
CA LEU A 228 -13.13 -10.40 10.05
C LEU A 228 -12.10 -11.53 9.96
N ASN A 229 -10.96 -11.26 9.33
CA ASN A 229 -9.78 -12.16 9.29
C ASN A 229 -10.12 -13.61 8.91
N ASP A 230 -11.02 -13.80 7.94
CA ASP A 230 -11.51 -15.12 7.52
C ASP A 230 -12.10 -15.97 8.67
N GLY A 231 -12.67 -15.32 9.69
CA GLY A 231 -13.23 -15.99 10.87
C GLY A 231 -12.22 -16.28 11.98
N VAL A 232 -10.92 -16.02 11.79
CA VAL A 232 -9.90 -16.25 12.81
C VAL A 232 -10.01 -15.18 13.90
N ASP A 233 -10.36 -15.62 15.11
CA ASP A 233 -10.54 -14.76 16.29
C ASP A 233 -9.23 -14.60 17.07
N GLU A 234 -8.52 -15.71 17.26
CA GLU A 234 -7.24 -15.78 17.98
C GLU A 234 -6.49 -17.08 17.65
N PHE A 235 -5.32 -17.29 18.24
CA PHE A 235 -4.55 -18.53 18.14
C PHE A 235 -4.49 -19.22 19.51
N ILE A 236 -4.76 -20.53 19.54
CA ILE A 236 -4.87 -21.30 20.77
C ILE A 236 -4.10 -22.63 20.68
N GLY A 237 -3.71 -23.16 21.84
CA GLY A 237 -3.01 -24.44 22.01
C GLY A 237 -3.91 -25.57 22.53
N ASN A 238 -5.22 -25.36 22.65
CA ASN A 238 -6.14 -26.36 23.20
C ASN A 238 -6.20 -27.64 22.33
N ASP A 239 -6.07 -28.80 22.95
CA ASP A 239 -6.14 -30.12 22.32
C ASP A 239 -7.26 -31.01 22.91
N TYR A 240 -7.62 -30.78 24.18
CA TYR A 240 -8.67 -31.50 24.88
C TYR A 240 -10.07 -30.92 24.60
N LYS A 241 -11.03 -31.81 24.29
CA LYS A 241 -12.44 -31.47 24.05
C LYS A 241 -12.68 -30.39 22.98
N VAL A 242 -11.76 -30.20 22.05
CA VAL A 242 -11.94 -29.33 20.87
C VAL A 242 -12.31 -30.13 19.62
N ARG A 243 -12.63 -29.44 18.52
CA ARG A 243 -12.77 -30.05 17.18
C ARG A 243 -11.82 -29.36 16.22
N LYS A 244 -10.89 -30.13 15.68
CA LYS A 244 -9.91 -29.71 14.68
C LYS A 244 -10.38 -30.05 13.29
N PHE A 245 -10.11 -29.14 12.36
CA PHE A 245 -10.51 -29.21 10.97
C PHE A 245 -9.38 -28.71 10.08
N LYS A 246 -9.36 -29.14 8.82
CA LYS A 246 -8.38 -28.71 7.81
C LYS A 246 -8.95 -28.93 6.42
N ASN A 247 -8.54 -28.11 5.46
CA ASN A 247 -8.87 -28.22 4.03
C ASN A 247 -10.39 -28.31 3.79
N ASN A 248 -11.12 -27.32 4.31
CA ASN A 248 -12.57 -27.24 4.20
C ASN A 248 -13.07 -25.81 4.38
N LEU A 249 -14.39 -25.62 4.25
CA LEU A 249 -15.01 -24.33 4.52
C LEU A 249 -15.48 -24.24 5.98
N THR A 250 -15.53 -23.02 6.50
CA THR A 250 -16.31 -22.64 7.66
C THR A 250 -17.52 -21.83 7.24
N LEU A 251 -18.63 -21.99 7.96
CA LEU A 251 -19.84 -21.19 7.79
C LEU A 251 -20.30 -20.69 9.16
N ALA A 252 -20.38 -19.37 9.33
CA ALA A 252 -20.88 -18.75 10.55
C ALA A 252 -22.38 -19.01 10.72
N ASN A 253 -22.75 -19.65 11.82
CA ASN A 253 -24.14 -20.01 12.12
C ASN A 253 -24.92 -18.86 12.77
N SER A 254 -24.23 -18.08 13.60
CA SER A 254 -24.71 -16.95 14.43
C SER A 254 -23.80 -15.74 14.23
N GLY A 255 -24.10 -14.58 14.82
CA GLY A 255 -23.24 -13.39 14.71
C GLY A 255 -23.19 -12.87 13.27
N SER A 256 -22.04 -12.99 12.59
CA SER A 256 -21.90 -12.69 11.15
C SER A 256 -22.47 -13.83 10.28
N VAL A 257 -23.74 -14.16 10.49
CA VAL A 257 -24.45 -15.30 9.90
C VAL A 257 -24.26 -15.35 8.38
N GLY A 258 -23.87 -16.52 7.86
CA GLY A 258 -23.65 -16.72 6.42
C GLY A 258 -22.24 -16.42 5.93
N SER A 259 -21.39 -15.78 6.75
CA SER A 259 -19.96 -15.63 6.42
C SER A 259 -19.33 -17.00 6.18
N CYS A 260 -18.61 -17.15 5.07
CA CYS A 260 -18.06 -18.42 4.61
C CYS A 260 -16.61 -18.26 4.14
N PHE A 261 -15.70 -19.06 4.70
CA PHE A 261 -14.26 -18.95 4.44
C PHE A 261 -13.63 -20.31 4.18
N TYR A 262 -12.59 -20.33 3.35
CA TYR A 262 -11.80 -21.55 3.07
C TYR A 262 -10.53 -21.57 3.93
N HIS A 263 -10.27 -22.69 4.59
CA HIS A 263 -9.08 -22.89 5.42
C HIS A 263 -8.24 -24.06 4.90
N ALA A 264 -7.10 -23.74 4.28
CA ALA A 264 -6.12 -24.73 3.84
C ALA A 264 -5.30 -25.33 5.01
N TYR A 265 -5.26 -24.63 6.15
CA TYR A 265 -4.51 -24.97 7.35
C TYR A 265 -5.39 -25.68 8.40
N GLU A 266 -4.74 -26.26 9.42
CA GLU A 266 -5.46 -26.81 10.58
C GLU A 266 -6.00 -25.67 11.46
N TYR A 267 -7.24 -25.80 11.93
CA TYR A 267 -7.88 -24.84 12.83
C TYR A 267 -8.82 -25.53 13.81
N ILE A 268 -9.15 -24.84 14.90
CA ILE A 268 -10.16 -25.25 15.89
C ILE A 268 -11.41 -24.42 15.68
N ALA A 269 -12.57 -25.06 15.53
CA ALA A 269 -13.83 -24.34 15.28
C ALA A 269 -14.68 -24.19 16.55
N SER A 270 -15.16 -22.98 16.80
CA SER A 270 -16.22 -22.69 17.79
C SER A 270 -17.54 -23.40 17.46
N ASP A 271 -18.43 -23.55 18.43
CA ASP A 271 -19.80 -24.05 18.21
C ASP A 271 -20.69 -23.11 17.38
N HIS A 272 -20.29 -21.85 17.23
CA HIS A 272 -20.97 -20.86 16.40
C HIS A 272 -20.64 -21.00 14.90
N VAL A 273 -19.80 -21.98 14.52
CA VAL A 273 -19.37 -22.22 13.14
C VAL A 273 -19.62 -23.67 12.74
N THR A 274 -19.96 -23.89 11.47
CA THR A 274 -20.07 -25.22 10.88
C THR A 274 -18.97 -25.43 9.85
N SER A 275 -18.21 -26.52 9.99
CA SER A 275 -17.26 -26.96 8.99
C SER A 275 -17.95 -27.76 7.87
N LEU A 276 -17.64 -27.44 6.61
CA LEU A 276 -18.22 -28.03 5.41
C LEU A 276 -17.13 -28.61 4.53
N THR A 277 -17.08 -29.94 4.42
CA THR A 277 -16.04 -30.67 3.66
C THR A 277 -16.62 -31.23 2.37
N LEU A 278 -15.95 -30.96 1.25
CA LEU A 278 -16.20 -31.54 -0.08
C LEU A 278 -15.35 -32.79 -0.28
N GLU A 279 -15.75 -33.66 -1.20
CA GLU A 279 -14.96 -34.81 -1.63
C GLU A 279 -14.06 -34.43 -2.80
N ASN A 280 -12.76 -34.76 -2.71
CA ASN A 280 -11.75 -34.55 -3.77
C ASN A 280 -11.70 -33.12 -4.35
N ALA A 281 -12.01 -32.09 -3.55
CA ALA A 281 -11.96 -30.69 -3.97
C ALA A 281 -10.56 -30.09 -3.78
N ASP A 282 -10.09 -29.36 -4.79
CA ASP A 282 -8.92 -28.50 -4.67
C ASP A 282 -9.27 -27.15 -4.00
N LYS A 283 -8.24 -26.31 -3.79
CA LYS A 283 -8.41 -24.95 -3.25
C LYS A 283 -9.39 -24.11 -4.07
N TYR A 284 -9.37 -24.24 -5.39
CA TYR A 284 -10.12 -23.38 -6.31
C TYR A 284 -11.61 -23.73 -6.28
N ILE A 285 -11.95 -25.01 -6.20
CA ILE A 285 -13.30 -25.50 -5.95
C ILE A 285 -13.80 -24.96 -4.61
N TYR A 286 -13.00 -25.04 -3.54
CA TYR A 286 -13.40 -24.48 -2.25
C TYR A 286 -13.65 -22.98 -2.31
N LEU A 287 -12.81 -22.21 -3.00
CA LEU A 287 -13.01 -20.78 -3.18
C LEU A 287 -14.28 -20.46 -3.98
N PHE A 288 -14.56 -21.22 -5.04
CA PHE A 288 -15.82 -21.10 -5.78
C PHE A 288 -17.01 -21.41 -4.86
N MET A 289 -16.94 -22.51 -4.12
CA MET A 289 -18.01 -22.93 -3.23
C MET A 289 -18.22 -21.97 -2.05
N ALA A 290 -17.17 -21.32 -1.57
CA ALA A 290 -17.28 -20.30 -0.54
C ALA A 290 -18.17 -19.14 -0.99
N THR A 291 -18.03 -18.67 -2.23
CA THR A 291 -18.88 -17.59 -2.77
C THR A 291 -20.34 -18.03 -2.92
N ILE A 292 -20.57 -19.26 -3.38
CA ILE A 292 -21.93 -19.81 -3.51
C ILE A 292 -22.60 -19.99 -2.14
N VAL A 293 -21.90 -20.56 -1.17
CA VAL A 293 -22.43 -20.80 0.18
C VAL A 293 -22.64 -19.49 0.93
N LYS A 294 -21.80 -18.48 0.72
CA LYS A 294 -21.94 -17.16 1.37
C LYS A 294 -23.29 -16.50 1.09
N ARG A 295 -23.90 -16.76 -0.08
CA ARG A 295 -25.25 -16.25 -0.42
C ARG A 295 -26.34 -16.66 0.56
N LEU A 296 -26.10 -17.64 1.44
CA LEU A 296 -26.99 -17.94 2.56
C LEU A 296 -27.17 -16.75 3.52
N GLU A 297 -26.27 -15.76 3.53
CA GLU A 297 -26.41 -14.49 4.27
C GLU A 297 -27.63 -13.67 3.81
N GLU A 298 -28.14 -13.87 2.58
CA GLU A 298 -29.37 -13.24 2.10
C GLU A 298 -30.63 -13.83 2.76
N LYS A 299 -30.55 -15.08 3.22
CA LYS A 299 -31.69 -15.86 3.76
C LYS A 299 -31.71 -15.93 5.29
N TYR A 300 -30.54 -15.89 5.89
CA TYR A 300 -30.31 -16.08 7.32
C TYR A 300 -29.78 -14.80 7.96
N SER A 301 -30.11 -14.61 9.23
CA SER A 301 -29.76 -13.40 9.97
C SER A 301 -29.64 -13.71 11.45
N PHE A 302 -29.26 -12.73 12.28
CA PHE A 302 -29.20 -12.90 13.73
C PHE A 302 -30.51 -13.46 14.31
N ASN A 303 -31.67 -13.00 13.82
CA ASN A 303 -32.98 -13.47 14.28
C ASN A 303 -33.40 -14.82 13.65
N ARG A 304 -32.62 -15.32 12.69
CA ARG A 304 -32.87 -16.55 11.96
C ARG A 304 -31.54 -17.23 11.65
N GLU A 305 -30.94 -17.82 12.67
CA GLU A 305 -29.62 -18.45 12.57
C GLU A 305 -29.64 -19.75 11.76
N ILE A 306 -28.46 -20.14 11.26
CA ILE A 306 -28.26 -21.42 10.58
C ILE A 306 -28.16 -22.51 11.65
N ASN A 307 -28.92 -23.59 11.47
CA ASN A 307 -28.84 -24.77 12.32
C ASN A 307 -28.66 -26.05 11.50
N ASP A 308 -28.28 -27.12 12.18
CA ASP A 308 -27.92 -28.40 11.56
C ASP A 308 -29.06 -29.00 10.71
N LYS A 309 -30.32 -28.76 11.07
CA LYS A 309 -31.49 -29.19 10.29
C LYS A 309 -31.68 -28.31 9.06
N ARG A 310 -31.63 -26.98 9.24
CA ARG A 310 -31.84 -25.98 8.19
C ARG A 310 -30.81 -26.12 7.07
N ILE A 311 -29.52 -26.17 7.42
CA ILE A 311 -28.44 -26.25 6.42
C ILE A 311 -28.52 -27.51 5.56
N ARG A 312 -28.93 -28.66 6.14
CA ARG A 312 -29.06 -29.92 5.41
C ARG A 312 -30.22 -29.91 4.41
N THR A 313 -31.23 -29.07 4.63
CA THR A 313 -32.37 -28.89 3.71
C THR A 313 -32.14 -27.83 2.64
N GLU A 314 -31.00 -27.12 2.70
CA GLU A 314 -30.66 -26.13 1.67
C GLU A 314 -30.42 -26.76 0.31
N LYS A 315 -30.48 -25.91 -0.70
CA LYS A 315 -30.12 -26.25 -2.07
C LYS A 315 -29.14 -25.20 -2.58
N LEU A 316 -28.18 -25.65 -3.37
CA LEU A 316 -27.19 -24.80 -4.03
C LEU A 316 -27.48 -24.80 -5.53
N ILE A 317 -27.22 -23.68 -6.18
CA ILE A 317 -27.25 -23.57 -7.63
C ILE A 317 -25.79 -23.57 -8.07
N LEU A 318 -25.40 -24.59 -8.85
CA LEU A 318 -24.02 -24.79 -9.30
C LEU A 318 -23.99 -25.07 -10.81
N PRO A 319 -22.87 -24.80 -11.50
CA PRO A 319 -22.66 -25.25 -12.88
C PRO A 319 -22.75 -26.78 -12.93
N ALA A 320 -23.39 -27.29 -13.98
CA ALA A 320 -23.56 -28.72 -14.22
C ALA A 320 -22.76 -29.15 -15.46
N ASP A 321 -22.21 -30.36 -15.41
CA ASP A 321 -21.58 -31.00 -16.56
C ASP A 321 -22.63 -31.64 -17.48
N GLU A 322 -22.18 -32.20 -18.61
CA GLU A 322 -23.04 -32.88 -19.60
C GLU A 322 -23.84 -34.06 -19.01
N ASN A 323 -23.37 -34.63 -17.89
CA ASN A 323 -24.05 -35.71 -17.18
C ASN A 323 -25.02 -35.20 -16.10
N GLY A 324 -25.11 -33.89 -15.89
CA GLY A 324 -25.95 -33.25 -14.88
C GLY A 324 -25.39 -33.28 -13.46
N TYR A 325 -24.11 -33.63 -13.27
CA TYR A 325 -23.41 -33.54 -11.99
C TYR A 325 -22.76 -32.15 -11.83
N PRO A 326 -22.37 -31.74 -10.61
CA PRO A 326 -21.66 -30.47 -10.45
C PRO A 326 -20.36 -30.45 -11.27
N HIS A 327 -20.17 -29.41 -12.07
CA HIS A 327 -19.02 -29.28 -12.97
C HIS A 327 -17.77 -28.80 -12.22
N TRP A 328 -17.17 -29.69 -11.42
CA TRP A 328 -16.02 -29.39 -10.55
C TRP A 328 -14.82 -28.81 -11.29
N GLU A 329 -14.49 -29.37 -12.45
CA GLU A 329 -13.38 -28.89 -13.27
C GLU A 329 -13.61 -27.43 -13.71
N TYR A 330 -14.79 -27.11 -14.24
CA TYR A 330 -15.14 -25.75 -14.63
C TYR A 330 -15.05 -24.77 -13.44
N MET A 331 -15.58 -25.14 -12.27
CA MET A 331 -15.51 -24.31 -11.07
C MET A 331 -14.06 -24.03 -10.65
N SER A 332 -13.18 -25.05 -10.68
CA SER A 332 -11.75 -24.89 -10.40
C SER A 332 -11.09 -23.94 -11.42
N GLN A 333 -11.26 -24.25 -12.71
CA GLN A 333 -10.70 -23.49 -13.81
C GLN A 333 -11.17 -22.03 -13.84
N PHE A 334 -12.43 -21.77 -13.48
CA PHE A 334 -12.99 -20.42 -13.42
C PHE A 334 -12.27 -19.55 -12.37
N ILE A 335 -12.07 -20.06 -11.15
CA ILE A 335 -11.34 -19.31 -10.11
C ILE A 335 -9.87 -19.14 -10.50
N GLN A 336 -9.25 -20.16 -11.12
CA GLN A 336 -7.89 -20.05 -11.65
C GLN A 336 -7.79 -18.93 -12.70
N LYS A 337 -8.72 -18.86 -13.66
CA LYS A 337 -8.78 -17.80 -14.68
C LYS A 337 -8.97 -16.41 -14.06
N LEU A 338 -9.79 -16.28 -13.03
CA LEU A 338 -9.92 -15.02 -12.28
C LEU A 338 -8.61 -14.63 -11.58
N GLU A 339 -7.94 -15.58 -10.92
CA GLU A 339 -6.65 -15.35 -10.27
C GLU A 339 -5.60 -14.89 -11.30
N VAL A 340 -5.52 -15.55 -12.45
CA VAL A 340 -4.63 -15.24 -13.57
C VAL A 340 -4.85 -13.84 -14.11
N LYS A 341 -6.10 -13.46 -14.38
CA LYS A 341 -6.43 -12.10 -14.85
C LYS A 341 -5.93 -11.03 -13.87
N LYS A 342 -6.06 -11.26 -12.57
CA LYS A 342 -5.56 -10.33 -11.53
C LYS A 342 -4.04 -10.31 -11.48
N LEU A 343 -3.40 -11.46 -11.69
CA LEU A 343 -1.94 -11.55 -11.75
C LEU A 343 -1.37 -10.82 -12.98
N GLU A 344 -2.03 -10.90 -14.13
CA GLU A 344 -1.66 -10.15 -15.34
C GLU A 344 -1.68 -8.64 -15.09
N GLU A 345 -2.77 -8.11 -14.50
CA GLU A 345 -2.89 -6.69 -14.11
C GLU A 345 -1.73 -6.27 -13.18
N VAL A 346 -1.36 -7.12 -12.21
CA VAL A 346 -0.24 -6.85 -11.29
C VAL A 346 1.12 -6.92 -12.00
N LEU A 347 1.32 -7.87 -12.91
CA LEU A 347 2.58 -8.04 -13.66
C LEU A 347 2.82 -6.87 -14.60
N GLU A 348 1.81 -6.47 -15.37
CA GLU A 348 1.88 -5.27 -16.23
C GLU A 348 2.32 -4.05 -15.41
N TYR A 349 1.71 -3.87 -14.24
CA TYR A 349 2.07 -2.79 -13.35
C TYR A 349 3.52 -2.85 -12.84
N ILE A 350 4.02 -4.05 -12.49
CA ILE A 350 5.43 -4.26 -12.11
C ILE A 350 6.36 -3.90 -13.29
N TYR A 351 6.00 -4.27 -14.51
CA TYR A 351 6.78 -3.95 -15.70
C TYR A 351 6.83 -2.44 -15.97
N ILE A 352 5.69 -1.74 -15.89
CA ILE A 352 5.61 -0.28 -16.01
C ILE A 352 6.50 0.40 -14.96
N TYR A 353 6.44 -0.04 -13.69
CA TYR A 353 7.30 0.49 -12.64
C TYR A 353 8.79 0.26 -12.93
N ARG A 354 9.17 -0.93 -13.39
CA ARG A 354 10.57 -1.21 -13.78
C ARG A 354 11.04 -0.30 -14.91
N LEU A 355 10.21 -0.06 -15.92
CA LEU A 355 10.52 0.85 -17.01
C LEU A 355 10.68 2.29 -16.52
N ALA A 356 9.79 2.76 -15.64
CA ALA A 356 9.90 4.08 -15.02
C ALA A 356 11.21 4.23 -14.23
N MET A 357 11.59 3.25 -13.42
CA MET A 357 12.86 3.26 -12.68
C MET A 357 14.10 3.21 -13.59
N ILE A 358 14.00 2.60 -14.78
CA ILE A 358 15.08 2.64 -15.78
C ILE A 358 15.14 4.03 -16.40
N ARG A 359 14.00 4.59 -16.83
CA ARG A 359 13.95 5.94 -17.39
C ARG A 359 14.45 7.00 -16.42
N GLU A 360 14.10 6.90 -15.13
CA GLU A 360 14.60 7.79 -14.09
C GLU A 360 16.13 7.82 -14.04
N ARG A 361 16.80 6.66 -14.18
CA ARG A 361 18.27 6.59 -14.16
C ARG A 361 18.92 7.23 -15.38
N LEU A 362 18.18 7.32 -16.49
CA LEU A 362 18.63 7.99 -17.71
C LEU A 362 18.30 9.49 -17.68
N LEU A 363 17.32 9.89 -16.87
CA LEU A 363 16.92 11.28 -16.68
C LEU A 363 17.93 12.01 -15.80
N ILE A 364 18.27 13.24 -16.18
CA ILE A 364 19.13 14.12 -15.35
C ILE A 364 18.39 14.39 -14.03
N PRO A 365 18.99 14.13 -12.85
CA PRO A 365 18.35 14.38 -11.58
C PRO A 365 17.86 15.84 -11.46
N LEU A 366 16.68 16.05 -10.85
CA LEU A 366 16.05 17.38 -10.76
C LEU A 366 16.97 18.47 -10.19
N LYS A 367 17.86 18.08 -9.25
CA LYS A 367 18.85 18.96 -8.60
C LYS A 367 20.02 19.34 -9.52
N GLU A 368 20.29 18.53 -10.53
CA GLU A 368 21.37 18.73 -11.50
C GLU A 368 20.86 19.34 -12.82
N LYS A 369 19.54 19.32 -13.05
CA LYS A 369 18.92 19.97 -14.19
C LYS A 369 19.12 21.48 -14.12
N LYS A 370 19.38 22.13 -15.26
CA LYS A 370 19.44 23.59 -15.37
C LYS A 370 18.04 24.18 -15.32
N TRP A 371 17.88 25.26 -14.57
CA TRP A 371 16.63 25.99 -14.41
C TRP A 371 16.80 27.46 -14.78
N SER A 372 15.74 28.06 -15.31
CA SER A 372 15.65 29.50 -15.56
C SER A 372 14.36 30.07 -15.01
N GLU A 373 14.39 31.38 -14.81
CA GLU A 373 13.26 32.16 -14.31
C GLU A 373 12.45 32.73 -15.49
N PHE A 374 11.13 32.62 -15.42
CA PHE A 374 10.20 33.12 -16.43
C PHE A 374 9.09 33.94 -15.78
N TRP A 375 8.69 35.07 -16.37
CA TRP A 375 7.42 35.69 -15.98
C TRP A 375 6.28 34.82 -16.46
N MET A 376 5.25 34.59 -15.63
CA MET A 376 4.10 33.79 -16.07
C MET A 376 3.46 34.34 -17.34
N ALA A 377 3.45 35.67 -17.52
CA ALA A 377 2.91 36.28 -18.74
C ALA A 377 3.63 35.87 -20.04
N ASP A 378 4.87 35.37 -19.95
CA ASP A 378 5.68 34.98 -21.11
C ASP A 378 5.49 33.51 -21.49
N ILE A 379 4.87 32.72 -20.62
CA ILE A 379 4.73 31.26 -20.78
C ILE A 379 3.29 30.78 -20.77
N VAL A 380 2.37 31.52 -20.12
CA VAL A 380 0.97 31.14 -20.01
C VAL A 380 0.01 32.29 -20.27
N THR A 381 -1.15 31.95 -20.82
CA THR A 381 -2.30 32.84 -20.88
C THR A 381 -3.11 32.74 -19.57
N ILE A 382 -3.72 33.84 -19.15
CA ILE A 382 -4.47 33.94 -17.90
C ILE A 382 -5.84 34.55 -18.19
N SER A 383 -6.87 33.73 -18.13
CA SER A 383 -8.27 34.10 -18.38
C SER A 383 -9.06 34.06 -17.07
N SER A 384 -10.11 34.88 -16.94
CA SER A 384 -10.97 34.89 -15.74
C SER A 384 -12.16 33.95 -15.90
N GLY A 385 -12.58 33.31 -14.82
CA GLY A 385 -13.92 32.74 -14.73
C GLY A 385 -15.01 33.81 -14.69
N ILE A 386 -16.25 33.37 -14.55
CA ILE A 386 -17.45 34.22 -14.57
C ILE A 386 -18.24 34.00 -13.29
N ARG A 387 -18.70 35.10 -12.70
CA ARG A 387 -19.52 35.07 -11.50
C ARG A 387 -20.83 34.36 -11.79
N LEU A 388 -21.09 33.30 -11.02
CA LEU A 388 -22.36 32.58 -11.02
C LEU A 388 -22.76 32.37 -9.55
N THR A 389 -23.80 33.08 -9.10
CA THR A 389 -24.28 32.99 -7.72
C THR A 389 -25.01 31.67 -7.49
N LYS A 390 -25.02 31.18 -6.24
CA LYS A 390 -25.75 29.95 -5.89
C LYS A 390 -27.21 29.95 -6.33
N ALA A 391 -27.90 31.09 -6.24
CA ALA A 391 -29.29 31.23 -6.66
C ALA A 391 -29.49 31.04 -8.18
N ASN A 392 -28.45 31.27 -8.98
CA ASN A 392 -28.48 31.17 -10.45
C ASN A 392 -27.90 29.85 -10.96
N GLN A 393 -27.42 28.98 -10.06
CA GLN A 393 -26.91 27.66 -10.43
C GLN A 393 -28.07 26.72 -10.70
N GLU A 394 -28.08 26.14 -11.88
CA GLU A 394 -29.01 25.11 -12.30
C GLU A 394 -28.33 23.75 -12.15
N LYS A 395 -28.97 22.80 -11.46
CA LYS A 395 -28.38 21.48 -11.20
C LYS A 395 -28.13 20.72 -12.50
N GLY A 396 -26.94 20.14 -12.63
CA GLY A 396 -26.58 19.32 -13.79
C GLY A 396 -25.34 18.47 -13.53
N ASN A 397 -24.63 18.08 -14.59
CA ASN A 397 -23.49 17.15 -14.52
C ASN A 397 -22.14 17.80 -14.86
N ARG A 398 -22.10 19.09 -15.21
CA ARG A 398 -20.84 19.80 -15.50
C ARG A 398 -20.24 20.34 -14.22
N ALA A 399 -18.95 20.16 -14.02
CA ALA A 399 -18.27 20.71 -12.84
C ALA A 399 -18.27 22.25 -12.86
N PHE A 400 -18.64 22.86 -11.72
CA PHE A 400 -18.43 24.27 -11.44
C PHE A 400 -17.24 24.45 -10.50
N ILE A 401 -16.18 25.08 -11.00
CA ILE A 401 -14.91 25.24 -10.29
C ILE A 401 -14.95 26.54 -9.47
N GLY A 402 -14.98 26.37 -8.14
CA GLY A 402 -14.95 27.44 -7.16
C GLY A 402 -13.59 27.56 -6.47
N SER A 403 -13.43 28.56 -5.62
CA SER A 403 -12.17 28.87 -4.91
C SER A 403 -11.90 28.00 -3.67
N SER A 404 -12.20 26.70 -3.77
CA SER A 404 -11.94 25.69 -2.73
C SER A 404 -10.56 25.05 -2.89
N ASP A 405 -9.95 24.60 -1.78
CA ASP A 405 -8.74 23.77 -1.75
C ASP A 405 -9.03 22.27 -1.65
N THR A 406 -10.30 21.90 -1.53
CA THR A 406 -10.77 20.52 -1.47
C THR A 406 -11.45 20.11 -2.77
N ASN A 407 -11.59 18.80 -2.99
CA ASN A 407 -12.31 18.21 -4.14
C ASN A 407 -11.87 18.77 -5.50
N ASN A 408 -10.58 19.03 -5.67
CA ASN A 408 -10.01 19.67 -6.85
C ASN A 408 -10.67 21.01 -7.23
N GLY A 409 -11.19 21.76 -6.25
CA GLY A 409 -11.88 23.03 -6.51
C GLY A 409 -13.30 22.86 -7.06
N VAL A 410 -13.79 21.63 -7.27
CA VAL A 410 -15.19 21.38 -7.67
C VAL A 410 -16.08 21.70 -6.46
N THR A 411 -16.94 22.70 -6.63
CA THR A 411 -17.85 23.15 -5.57
C THR A 411 -19.29 22.72 -5.80
N GLU A 412 -19.70 22.57 -7.06
CA GLU A 412 -21.04 22.12 -7.45
C GLU A 412 -21.00 21.43 -8.82
N PHE A 413 -22.08 20.74 -9.18
CA PHE A 413 -22.34 20.25 -10.55
C PHE A 413 -23.58 20.93 -11.13
N VAL A 414 -23.44 21.54 -12.30
CA VAL A 414 -24.42 22.43 -12.90
C VAL A 414 -24.71 22.09 -14.38
N SER A 415 -25.85 22.57 -14.90
CA SER A 415 -26.16 22.56 -16.34
C SER A 415 -25.77 23.86 -17.04
N ASN A 416 -25.51 24.93 -16.28
CA ASN A 416 -25.20 26.25 -16.84
C ASN A 416 -23.99 26.22 -17.78
N THR A 417 -24.06 27.03 -18.83
CA THR A 417 -22.94 27.38 -19.72
C THR A 417 -22.72 28.89 -19.66
N ASN A 418 -21.47 29.33 -19.69
CA ASN A 418 -21.11 30.74 -19.84
C ASN A 418 -19.73 30.84 -20.52
N ASN A 419 -19.22 32.05 -20.77
CA ASN A 419 -17.92 32.23 -21.44
C ASN A 419 -16.70 31.80 -20.59
N SER A 420 -16.93 31.15 -19.44
CA SER A 420 -15.89 30.47 -18.67
C SER A 420 -15.78 28.99 -18.95
N LEU A 421 -16.63 28.43 -19.82
CA LEU A 421 -16.55 27.04 -20.25
C LEU A 421 -15.18 26.76 -20.85
N ASP A 422 -14.49 25.75 -20.32
CA ASP A 422 -13.13 25.41 -20.69
C ASP A 422 -12.80 23.95 -20.39
N SER A 423 -11.73 23.42 -20.98
CA SER A 423 -11.26 22.04 -20.76
C SER A 423 -9.75 21.94 -21.00
N ASN A 424 -9.12 20.88 -20.47
CA ASN A 424 -7.66 20.73 -20.52
C ASN A 424 -6.94 21.98 -19.97
N VAL A 425 -7.36 22.42 -18.78
CA VAL A 425 -7.02 23.74 -18.24
C VAL A 425 -6.55 23.63 -16.79
N LEU A 426 -5.64 24.52 -16.38
CA LEU A 426 -5.25 24.66 -14.98
C LEU A 426 -6.05 25.79 -14.32
N GLY A 427 -6.93 25.44 -13.38
CA GLY A 427 -7.68 26.39 -12.57
C GLY A 427 -6.86 26.85 -11.38
N VAL A 428 -6.66 28.15 -11.20
CA VAL A 428 -5.89 28.75 -10.09
C VAL A 428 -6.74 29.73 -9.31
N ASN A 429 -6.93 29.46 -8.03
CA ASN A 429 -7.67 30.30 -7.11
C ASN A 429 -6.91 31.61 -6.87
N TYR A 430 -7.49 32.74 -7.25
CA TYR A 430 -6.89 34.03 -6.94
C TYR A 430 -7.42 34.63 -5.62
N ASN A 431 -8.58 34.14 -5.17
CA ASN A 431 -9.29 34.50 -3.94
C ASN A 431 -9.69 33.23 -3.17
N GLY A 432 -10.24 33.34 -1.96
CA GLY A 432 -10.59 32.18 -1.13
C GLY A 432 -9.33 31.43 -0.70
N SER A 433 -9.21 30.16 -1.07
CA SER A 433 -7.98 29.37 -0.90
C SER A 433 -6.92 29.79 -1.92
N VAL A 434 -6.28 30.94 -1.66
CA VAL A 434 -5.37 31.63 -2.60
C VAL A 434 -4.22 30.74 -3.06
N VAL A 435 -3.93 30.76 -4.37
CA VAL A 435 -2.90 29.98 -5.09
C VAL A 435 -3.20 28.50 -5.26
N GLU A 436 -4.16 27.95 -4.51
CA GLU A 436 -4.58 26.56 -4.74
C GLU A 436 -5.02 26.36 -6.19
N ASN A 437 -4.59 25.25 -6.76
CA ASN A 437 -4.79 25.02 -8.19
C ASN A 437 -4.88 23.55 -8.55
N PHE A 438 -5.70 23.31 -9.58
CA PHE A 438 -6.10 21.97 -10.00
C PHE A 438 -6.18 21.91 -11.52
N TYR A 439 -5.71 20.80 -12.06
CA TYR A 439 -5.80 20.49 -13.47
C TYR A 439 -7.15 19.84 -13.76
N HIS A 440 -7.85 20.33 -14.79
CA HIS A 440 -9.17 19.87 -15.19
C HIS A 440 -9.10 19.33 -16.63
N PRO A 441 -9.04 18.00 -16.82
CA PRO A 441 -8.99 17.38 -18.15
C PRO A 441 -10.37 17.36 -18.84
N TYR A 442 -11.44 17.65 -18.10
CA TYR A 442 -12.83 17.63 -18.55
C TYR A 442 -13.39 19.04 -18.72
N GLU A 443 -14.50 19.17 -19.44
CA GLU A 443 -15.24 20.43 -19.54
C GLU A 443 -15.76 20.90 -18.18
N ALA A 444 -15.48 22.17 -17.85
CA ALA A 444 -15.95 22.81 -16.63
C ALA A 444 -16.22 24.29 -16.87
N ILE A 445 -17.06 24.90 -16.03
CA ILE A 445 -17.18 26.36 -15.94
C ILE A 445 -16.55 26.84 -14.63
N PHE A 446 -15.99 28.05 -14.63
CA PHE A 446 -15.14 28.55 -13.56
C PHE A 446 -15.75 29.80 -12.94
N SER A 447 -15.80 29.87 -11.61
CA SER A 447 -16.20 31.08 -10.90
C SER A 447 -15.26 32.24 -11.18
N ASP A 448 -15.73 33.48 -11.00
CA ASP A 448 -14.92 34.69 -11.15
C ASP A 448 -13.64 34.66 -10.31
N ASP A 449 -13.69 34.00 -9.15
CA ASP A 449 -12.61 33.75 -8.17
C ASP A 449 -11.50 32.78 -8.63
N VAL A 450 -11.68 32.11 -9.78
CA VAL A 450 -10.70 31.16 -10.34
C VAL A 450 -10.20 31.68 -11.68
N LYS A 451 -8.88 31.65 -11.89
CA LYS A 451 -8.24 31.96 -13.18
C LYS A 451 -7.96 30.68 -13.94
N ARG A 452 -8.18 30.73 -15.24
CA ARG A 452 -7.93 29.64 -16.19
C ARG A 452 -6.59 29.89 -16.85
N ILE A 453 -5.69 28.91 -16.76
CA ILE A 453 -4.33 29.00 -17.26
C ILE A 453 -4.11 27.98 -18.39
N HIS A 454 -3.59 28.48 -19.50
CA HIS A 454 -3.17 27.70 -20.68
C HIS A 454 -1.74 28.02 -21.06
N TRP A 455 -0.98 27.06 -21.57
CA TRP A 455 0.34 27.35 -22.11
C TRP A 455 0.19 28.27 -23.33
N ILE A 456 1.13 29.22 -23.51
CA ILE A 456 1.16 30.03 -24.74
C ILE A 456 1.48 29.14 -25.94
N ASP A 457 2.44 28.23 -25.80
CA ASP A 457 2.66 27.16 -26.76
C ASP A 457 1.67 26.03 -26.54
N LYS A 458 0.56 26.08 -27.28
CA LYS A 458 -0.52 25.09 -27.20
C LYS A 458 -0.07 23.67 -27.51
N SER A 459 1.02 23.48 -28.25
CA SER A 459 1.54 22.13 -28.55
C SER A 459 2.10 21.42 -27.30
N GLN A 460 2.32 22.16 -26.21
CA GLN A 460 2.81 21.64 -24.94
C GLN A 460 1.69 21.39 -23.92
N GLU A 461 0.42 21.60 -24.29
CA GLU A 461 -0.71 21.34 -23.41
C GLU A 461 -0.98 19.84 -23.27
N ASP A 462 -0.57 19.30 -22.14
CA ASP A 462 -0.93 17.95 -21.73
C ASP A 462 -0.99 17.85 -20.20
N ARG A 463 -1.57 16.74 -19.73
CA ARG A 463 -1.75 16.45 -18.31
C ARG A 463 -0.46 16.63 -17.50
N TYR A 464 0.67 16.15 -18.00
CA TYR A 464 1.91 16.09 -17.23
C TYR A 464 2.58 17.46 -17.14
N THR A 465 2.57 18.26 -18.22
CA THR A 465 3.08 19.64 -18.16
C THR A 465 2.24 20.52 -17.24
N TYR A 466 0.90 20.36 -17.22
CA TYR A 466 0.04 21.06 -16.28
C TYR A 466 0.25 20.62 -14.82
N LEU A 467 0.45 19.33 -14.56
CA LEU A 467 0.75 18.84 -13.22
C LEU A 467 2.11 19.35 -12.71
N PHE A 468 3.10 19.48 -13.59
CA PHE A 468 4.37 20.12 -13.25
C PHE A 468 4.16 21.61 -12.93
N LEU A 469 3.48 22.34 -13.82
CA LEU A 469 3.18 23.77 -13.65
C LEU A 469 2.39 24.03 -12.36
N LYS A 470 1.42 23.18 -12.05
CA LYS A 470 0.68 23.20 -10.78
C LYS A 470 1.61 23.27 -9.59
N GLN A 471 2.60 22.39 -9.50
CA GLN A 471 3.55 22.37 -8.39
C GLN A 471 4.39 23.64 -8.35
N VAL A 472 4.86 24.10 -9.51
CA VAL A 472 5.65 25.33 -9.62
C VAL A 472 4.86 26.56 -9.15
N ILE A 473 3.57 26.64 -9.47
CA ILE A 473 2.67 27.71 -9.02
C ILE A 473 2.39 27.57 -7.51
N LEU A 474 2.13 26.35 -7.01
CA LEU A 474 1.91 26.10 -5.58
C LEU A 474 3.10 26.52 -4.72
N LEU A 475 4.34 26.39 -5.21
CA LEU A 475 5.54 26.89 -4.51
C LEU A 475 5.51 28.42 -4.30
N GLN A 476 4.71 29.17 -5.06
CA GLN A 476 4.54 30.61 -4.86
C GLN A 476 3.53 30.95 -3.76
N LYS A 477 2.75 29.97 -3.25
CA LYS A 477 1.67 30.18 -2.27
C LYS A 477 2.11 30.97 -1.04
N VAL A 478 3.35 30.76 -0.57
CA VAL A 478 3.91 31.44 0.61
C VAL A 478 3.93 32.98 0.48
N LYS A 479 3.88 33.54 -0.74
CA LYS A 479 3.90 34.98 -1.01
C LYS A 479 2.52 35.63 -0.93
N TYR A 480 1.46 34.83 -0.86
CA TYR A 480 0.09 35.29 -1.03
C TYR A 480 -0.79 34.85 0.14
N ALA A 481 -1.77 35.68 0.46
CA ALA A 481 -2.71 35.46 1.55
C ALA A 481 -4.03 36.16 1.24
N TYR A 482 -5.03 35.99 2.09
CA TYR A 482 -6.34 36.62 1.91
C TYR A 482 -6.26 38.15 1.68
N GLY A 483 -5.42 38.84 2.45
CA GLY A 483 -5.16 40.29 2.30
C GLY A 483 -4.27 40.65 1.10
N TYR A 484 -3.56 39.67 0.52
CA TYR A 484 -2.65 39.85 -0.62
C TYR A 484 -2.91 38.78 -1.69
N LYS A 485 -4.04 38.94 -2.38
CA LYS A 485 -4.60 37.98 -3.35
C LYS A 485 -3.72 37.77 -4.59
N PHE A 486 -3.78 36.60 -5.21
CA PHE A 486 -2.99 36.26 -6.40
C PHE A 486 -3.70 36.65 -7.71
N ASN A 487 -4.19 37.89 -7.82
CA ASN A 487 -4.98 38.33 -8.98
C ASN A 487 -4.22 38.29 -10.32
N ALA A 488 -4.94 38.40 -11.45
CA ALA A 488 -4.36 38.28 -12.79
C ALA A 488 -3.19 39.25 -13.06
N ARG A 489 -3.23 40.49 -12.54
CA ARG A 489 -2.12 41.46 -12.67
C ARG A 489 -0.87 40.96 -11.95
N ARG A 490 -1.03 40.37 -10.76
CA ARG A 490 0.06 39.78 -9.98
C ARG A 490 0.56 38.48 -10.59
N MET A 491 -0.33 37.61 -11.06
CA MET A 491 0.06 36.39 -11.80
C MET A 491 0.94 36.73 -12.99
N LYS A 492 0.54 37.68 -13.84
CA LYS A 492 1.36 38.12 -15.00
C LYS A 492 2.77 38.58 -14.61
N ARG A 493 2.92 39.21 -13.43
CA ARG A 493 4.20 39.67 -12.88
C ARG A 493 4.80 38.69 -11.86
N GLN A 494 4.31 37.46 -11.76
CA GLN A 494 4.92 36.46 -10.91
C GLN A 494 5.96 35.72 -11.75
N LYS A 495 7.15 35.61 -11.20
CA LYS A 495 8.21 34.81 -11.78
C LYS A 495 8.14 33.37 -11.28
N ILE A 496 8.29 32.40 -12.17
CA ILE A 496 8.36 30.99 -11.82
C ILE A 496 9.62 30.35 -12.40
N MET A 497 10.08 29.28 -11.76
CA MET A 497 11.26 28.53 -12.20
C MET A 497 10.80 27.32 -13.00
N LEU A 498 11.35 27.15 -14.20
CA LEU A 498 11.13 25.97 -15.04
C LEU A 498 12.47 25.35 -15.46
N PRO A 499 12.54 24.02 -15.64
CA PRO A 499 13.73 23.38 -16.21
C PRO A 499 13.89 23.84 -17.66
N VAL A 500 15.14 23.97 -18.12
CA VAL A 500 15.43 24.48 -19.47
C VAL A 500 16.33 23.56 -20.28
N LYS A 501 16.20 23.68 -21.60
CA LYS A 501 17.13 23.13 -22.57
C LYS A 501 18.41 23.99 -22.63
N GLU A 502 19.38 23.57 -23.44
CA GLU A 502 20.63 24.33 -23.63
C GLU A 502 20.39 25.73 -24.19
N ASP A 503 19.39 25.88 -25.07
CA ASP A 503 18.96 27.15 -25.67
C ASP A 503 18.22 28.09 -24.70
N GLY A 504 17.97 27.66 -23.46
CA GLY A 504 17.30 28.44 -22.42
C GLY A 504 15.77 28.43 -22.49
N THR A 505 15.17 27.73 -23.45
CA THR A 505 13.71 27.54 -23.51
C THR A 505 13.23 26.50 -22.49
N PRO A 506 11.97 26.57 -22.03
CA PRO A 506 11.41 25.56 -21.11
C PRO A 506 11.50 24.14 -21.69
N ASP A 507 11.96 23.20 -20.87
CA ASP A 507 12.11 21.80 -21.25
C ASP A 507 10.84 20.99 -20.90
N TYR A 508 9.81 21.14 -21.74
CA TYR A 508 8.52 20.47 -21.54
C TYR A 508 8.62 18.94 -21.56
N GLU A 509 9.53 18.37 -22.35
CA GLU A 509 9.72 16.92 -22.39
C GLU A 509 10.26 16.39 -21.07
N TYR A 510 11.27 17.08 -20.51
CA TYR A 510 11.75 16.78 -19.17
C TYR A 510 10.63 16.86 -18.12
N MET A 511 9.79 17.89 -18.19
CA MET A 511 8.65 18.04 -17.26
C MET A 511 7.68 16.86 -17.35
N ARG A 512 7.34 16.40 -18.58
CA ARG A 512 6.47 15.24 -18.80
C ARG A 512 7.07 13.98 -18.20
N GLU A 513 8.30 13.64 -18.61
CA GLU A 513 8.95 12.40 -18.17
C GLU A 513 9.10 12.38 -16.65
N TYR A 514 9.47 13.52 -16.05
CA TYR A 514 9.59 13.64 -14.60
C TYR A 514 8.26 13.35 -13.88
N ILE A 515 7.16 14.00 -14.28
CA ILE A 515 5.86 13.77 -13.62
C ILE A 515 5.35 12.35 -13.85
N GLN A 516 5.53 11.79 -15.05
CA GLN A 516 5.15 10.40 -15.34
C GLN A 516 5.86 9.42 -14.42
N ILE A 517 7.17 9.59 -14.23
CA ILE A 517 7.97 8.73 -13.34
C ILE A 517 7.49 8.87 -11.90
N GLU A 518 7.28 10.09 -11.41
CA GLU A 518 6.81 10.32 -10.04
C GLU A 518 5.39 9.78 -9.81
N GLU A 519 4.48 9.90 -10.78
CA GLU A 519 3.13 9.32 -10.73
C GLU A 519 3.19 7.78 -10.62
N ILE A 520 4.02 7.13 -11.44
CA ILE A 520 4.19 5.68 -11.42
C ILE A 520 4.76 5.22 -10.06
N LYS A 521 5.74 5.93 -9.51
CA LYS A 521 6.29 5.63 -8.18
C LYS A 521 5.26 5.77 -7.06
N GLN A 522 4.50 6.87 -7.04
CA GLN A 522 3.47 7.08 -6.02
C GLN A 522 2.37 6.01 -6.08
N SER A 523 1.95 5.65 -7.30
CA SER A 523 1.01 4.56 -7.51
C SER A 523 1.55 3.24 -6.92
N TYR A 524 2.87 3.01 -6.99
CA TYR A 524 3.49 1.78 -6.51
C TYR A 524 3.58 1.76 -4.98
N GLU A 525 3.85 2.91 -4.36
CA GLU A 525 3.77 3.05 -2.91
C GLU A 525 2.34 2.85 -2.38
N LEU A 526 1.32 3.32 -3.11
CA LEU A 526 -0.09 3.11 -2.73
C LEU A 526 -0.44 1.60 -2.71
N LEU A 527 0.04 0.82 -3.67
CA LEU A 527 -0.16 -0.63 -3.69
C LEU A 527 0.53 -1.36 -2.54
N LYS A 528 1.65 -0.84 -2.02
CA LYS A 528 2.26 -1.40 -0.81
C LYS A 528 1.40 -1.16 0.42
N TYR A 529 0.73 -0.01 0.49
CA TYR A 529 -0.17 0.30 1.60
C TYR A 529 -1.36 -0.66 1.66
N TYR A 530 -1.92 -1.07 0.52
CA TYR A 530 -3.03 -2.04 0.46
C TYR A 530 -2.62 -3.52 0.57
N ARG A 531 -1.32 -3.82 0.65
CA ARG A 531 -0.78 -5.18 0.83
C ARG A 531 -0.43 -5.50 2.30
N ASN A 532 -0.47 -4.50 3.17
CA ASN A 532 -0.34 -4.64 4.62
C ASN A 532 -1.69 -4.40 5.27
#